data_AF-A0A966M7F5-F1
#
_entry.id   AF-A0A966M7F5-F1
#
_cell.length_a   1.000
_cell.length_b   1.000
_cell.length_c   1.000
_cell.angle_alpha   90.00
_cell.angle_beta   90.00
_cell.angle_gamma   90.00
#
_symmetry.space_group_name_H-M   'P 1'
#
loop_
_entity.id
_entity.type
_entity.pdbx_description
1 polymer ?
#
loop_
_entity_poly.entity_id
_entity_poly.type
_entity_poly.pdbx_seq_one_letter_code
_entity_poly.pdbx_strand_id
1 'polypeptide(L)'
;MLTNSRIRTSINLICSSLIILKLISFFNNDITFFFFIFWSIPFGVFIYMGNKLSIKSFQGFSFILLIYFLSASLRVFGIKPLINDLLEIILIVTLFLVCIFSPRSIKNNM
;
A
#
# COMPACT_ATOMS: atom_id res chain seq x y z
N MET A 1 22.10 0.23 4.36
CA MET A 1 20.97 0.15 5.32
C MET A 1 19.99 1.27 5.02
N LEU A 2 18.68 1.00 5.02
CA LEU A 2 17.66 2.04 4.87
C LEU A 2 17.64 2.89 6.15
N THR A 3 17.77 4.21 6.01
CA THR A 3 17.64 5.13 7.13
C THR A 3 16.16 5.33 7.49
N ASN A 4 15.90 5.64 8.76
CA ASN A 4 14.55 5.89 9.27
C ASN A 4 13.80 6.98 8.46
N SER A 5 14.51 8.01 8.00
CA SER A 5 13.93 9.05 7.13
C SER A 5 13.51 8.51 5.76
N ARG A 6 14.34 7.68 5.12
CA ARG A 6 14.02 7.07 3.81
C ARG A 6 12.83 6.13 3.92
N ILE A 7 12.71 5.35 4.99
CA ILE A 7 11.55 4.46 5.23
C ILE A 7 10.25 5.28 5.27
N ARG A 8 10.23 6.38 6.02
CA ARG A 8 9.06 7.29 6.10
C ARG A 8 8.70 7.85 4.72
N THR A 9 9.69 8.37 4.00
CA THR A 9 9.46 8.94 2.66
C THR A 9 8.93 7.88 1.69
N SER A 10 9.51 6.67 1.69
CA SER A 10 9.04 5.57 0.83
C SER A 10 7.60 5.18 1.13
N ILE A 11 7.22 5.05 2.40
CA ILE A 11 5.83 4.72 2.78
C ILE A 11 4.88 5.82 2.34
N ASN A 12 5.19 7.07 2.65
CA ASN A 12 4.32 8.19 2.32
C ASN A 12 4.13 8.30 0.80
N LEU A 13 5.21 8.14 0.02
CA LEU A 13 5.15 8.16 -1.45
C LEU A 13 4.31 7.00 -2.02
N ILE A 14 4.54 5.77 -1.57
CA ILE A 14 3.85 4.60 -2.14
C ILE A 14 2.38 4.55 -1.68
N CYS A 15 2.08 4.91 -0.44
CA CYS A 15 0.69 4.96 0.02
C CYS A 15 -0.08 6.10 -0.65
N SER A 16 0.53 7.29 -0.82
CA SER A 16 -0.13 8.38 -1.54
C SER A 16 -0.34 8.04 -3.02
N SER A 17 0.62 7.38 -3.68
CA SER A 17 0.44 6.94 -5.06
C SER A 17 -0.67 5.91 -5.20
N LEU A 18 -0.82 4.96 -4.27
CA LEU A 18 -1.94 4.01 -4.26
C LEU A 18 -3.29 4.70 -4.08
N ILE A 19 -3.38 5.70 -3.20
CA ILE A 19 -4.62 6.48 -3.01
C ILE A 19 -4.96 7.28 -4.28
N ILE A 20 -3.96 7.92 -4.90
CA ILE A 20 -4.13 8.67 -6.15
C ILE A 20 -4.60 7.73 -7.27
N LEU A 21 -3.99 6.55 -7.38
CA LEU A 21 -4.35 5.58 -8.41
C LEU A 21 -5.79 5.09 -8.23
N LYS A 22 -6.21 4.84 -6.98
CA LYS A 22 -7.61 4.52 -6.65
C LYS A 22 -8.56 5.67 -6.97
N LEU A 23 -8.15 6.90 -6.73
CA LEU A 23 -8.93 8.10 -7.07
C LEU A 23 -9.10 8.23 -8.59
N ILE A 24 -8.07 7.93 -9.38
CA ILE A 24 -8.15 7.87 -10.85
C ILE A 24 -9.13 6.76 -11.29
N SER A 25 -9.03 5.56 -10.73
CA SER A 25 -9.97 4.46 -11.02
C SER A 25 -11.42 4.81 -10.66
N PHE A 26 -11.63 5.60 -9.60
CA PHE A 26 -12.96 6.09 -9.24
C PHE A 26 -13.49 7.08 -10.29
N PHE A 27 -12.70 8.05 -10.73
CA PHE A 27 -13.10 8.99 -11.79
C PHE A 27 -13.34 8.32 -13.15
N ASN A 28 -12.64 7.22 -13.43
CA ASN A 28 -12.86 6.40 -14.62
C ASN A 28 -14.10 5.51 -14.53
N ASN A 29 -14.85 5.55 -13.42
CA ASN A 29 -15.99 4.69 -13.12
C ASN A 29 -15.65 3.18 -13.04
N ASP A 30 -14.37 2.82 -12.85
CA ASP A 30 -13.94 1.43 -12.70
C ASP A 30 -14.33 0.85 -11.32
N ILE A 31 -14.46 1.72 -10.31
CA ILE A 31 -14.80 1.35 -8.93
C ILE A 31 -15.88 2.26 -8.36
N THR A 32 -16.63 1.74 -7.40
CA THR A 32 -17.61 2.55 -6.66
C THR A 32 -16.94 3.40 -5.57
N PHE A 33 -17.61 4.48 -5.18
CA PHE A 33 -17.16 5.36 -4.10
C PHE A 33 -16.92 4.60 -2.78
N PHE A 34 -17.77 3.62 -2.47
CA PHE A 34 -17.60 2.77 -1.29
C PHE A 34 -16.29 1.97 -1.34
N PHE A 35 -15.98 1.35 -2.48
CA PHE A 35 -14.73 0.61 -2.68
C PHE A 35 -13.50 1.51 -2.60
N PHE A 36 -13.59 2.74 -3.11
CA PHE A 36 -12.54 3.74 -2.98
C PHE A 36 -12.24 4.02 -1.49
N ILE A 37 -13.25 4.42 -0.71
CA ILE A 37 -13.08 4.73 0.71
C ILE A 37 -12.56 3.53 1.49
N PHE A 38 -13.16 2.35 1.28
CA PHE A 38 -12.83 1.14 2.02
C PHE A 38 -11.34 0.82 1.92
N TRP A 39 -10.74 0.95 0.73
CA TRP A 39 -9.33 0.68 0.53
C TRP A 39 -8.41 1.86 0.86
N SER A 40 -8.87 3.11 0.69
CA SER A 40 -8.07 4.30 1.02
C SER A 40 -7.88 4.53 2.52
N ILE A 41 -8.85 4.16 3.37
CA ILE A 41 -8.77 4.33 4.83
C ILE A 41 -7.56 3.59 5.44
N PRO A 42 -7.36 2.27 5.19
CA PRO A 42 -6.19 1.55 5.69
C PRO A 42 -4.86 2.21 5.31
N PHE A 43 -4.74 2.75 4.09
CA PHE A 43 -3.53 3.48 3.66
C PHE A 43 -3.34 4.78 4.44
N GLY A 44 -4.40 5.54 4.66
CA GLY A 44 -4.35 6.76 5.47
C GLY A 44 -3.92 6.49 6.91
N VAL A 45 -4.50 5.46 7.55
CA VAL A 45 -4.10 5.02 8.90
C VAL A 45 -2.65 4.56 8.92
N PHE A 46 -2.21 3.84 7.89
CA PHE A 46 -0.84 3.36 7.82
C PHE A 46 0.19 4.47 7.60
N ILE A 47 -0.13 5.52 6.83
CA ILE A 47 0.74 6.71 6.73
C ILE A 47 1.00 7.28 8.13
N TYR A 48 -0.03 7.43 8.95
CA TYR A 48 0.12 7.92 10.32
C TYR A 48 0.96 6.98 11.20
N MET A 49 0.66 5.67 11.19
CA MET A 49 1.35 4.69 12.04
C MET A 49 2.79 4.38 11.58
N GLY A 50 3.02 4.30 10.27
CA GLY A 50 4.32 4.05 9.64
C GLY A 50 5.32 5.18 9.91
N ASN A 51 4.85 6.44 9.99
CA ASN A 51 5.68 7.56 10.39
C ASN A 51 6.18 7.47 11.85
N LYS A 52 5.44 6.79 12.73
CA LYS A 52 5.88 6.48 14.11
C LYS A 52 6.89 5.33 14.17
N LEU A 53 7.26 4.71 13.05
CA LEU A 53 8.23 3.62 12.94
C LEU A 53 7.93 2.43 13.88
N SER A 54 6.66 2.18 14.16
CA SER A 54 6.24 1.09 15.05
C SER A 54 6.32 -0.25 14.33
N ILE A 55 7.24 -1.12 14.75
CA ILE A 55 7.46 -2.46 14.17
C ILE A 55 6.16 -3.28 14.08
N LYS A 56 5.33 -3.26 15.13
CA LYS A 56 4.03 -3.97 15.15
C LYS A 56 3.08 -3.45 14.07
N SER A 57 3.14 -2.16 13.77
CA SER A 57 2.28 -1.53 12.76
C SER A 57 2.65 -2.00 11.35
N PHE A 58 3.95 -2.13 11.05
CA PHE A 58 4.41 -2.69 9.78
C PHE A 58 3.97 -4.14 9.58
N GLN A 59 4.12 -4.98 10.61
CA GLN A 59 3.71 -6.38 10.53
C GLN A 59 2.20 -6.53 10.36
N GLY A 60 1.40 -5.79 11.13
CA GLY A 60 -0.06 -5.81 10.99
C GLY A 60 -0.52 -5.31 9.63
N PHE A 61 0.11 -4.25 9.11
CA PHE A 61 -0.23 -3.70 7.81
C PHE A 61 0.15 -4.62 6.65
N SER A 62 1.25 -5.36 6.75
CA SER A 62 1.59 -6.41 5.77
C SER A 62 0.46 -7.43 5.59
N PHE A 63 -0.29 -7.77 6.64
CA PHE A 63 -1.44 -8.65 6.52
C PHE A 63 -2.60 -8.00 5.74
N ILE A 64 -2.90 -6.73 6.03
CA ILE A 64 -3.92 -5.96 5.30
C ILE A 64 -3.54 -5.84 3.81
N LEU A 65 -2.27 -5.55 3.51
CA LEU A 65 -1.75 -5.52 2.14
C LEU A 65 -1.89 -6.85 1.42
N LEU A 66 -1.73 -7.97 2.12
CA LEU A 66 -1.86 -9.30 1.53
C LEU A 66 -3.32 -9.60 1.13
N ILE A 67 -4.29 -9.21 1.97
CA ILE A 67 -5.72 -9.28 1.62
C ILE A 67 -6.01 -8.37 0.42
N TYR A 68 -5.45 -7.16 0.40
CA TYR A 68 -5.63 -6.24 -0.71
C TYR A 68 -5.04 -6.76 -2.02
N PHE A 69 -3.84 -7.33 -1.96
CA PHE A 69 -3.18 -7.98 -3.08
C PHE A 69 -4.05 -9.11 -3.65
N LEU A 70 -4.63 -9.95 -2.79
CA LEU A 70 -5.52 -11.04 -3.22
C LEU A 70 -6.78 -10.49 -3.91
N SER A 71 -7.37 -9.41 -3.39
CA SER A 71 -8.53 -8.77 -4.03
C SER A 71 -8.17 -8.11 -5.36
N ALA A 72 -6.99 -7.50 -5.48
CA ALA A 72 -6.53 -6.85 -6.71
C ALA A 72 -6.14 -7.86 -7.79
N SER A 73 -5.55 -9.00 -7.41
CA SER A 73 -5.15 -10.06 -8.36
C SER A 73 -6.34 -10.67 -9.09
N LEU A 74 -7.49 -10.78 -8.43
CA LEU A 74 -8.74 -11.22 -9.08
C LEU A 74 -9.15 -10.31 -10.24
N ARG A 75 -8.90 -8.99 -10.15
CA ARG A 75 -9.23 -8.05 -11.23
C ARG A 75 -8.24 -8.13 -12.39
N VAL A 76 -6.95 -8.26 -12.10
CA VAL A 76 -5.91 -8.34 -13.14
C VAL A 76 -5.92 -9.67 -13.89
N PHE A 77 -6.09 -10.80 -13.18
CA PHE A 77 -5.99 -12.13 -13.78
C PHE A 77 -7.35 -12.76 -14.07
N GLY A 78 -8.43 -12.32 -13.43
CA GLY A 78 -9.78 -12.86 -13.60
C GLY A 78 -10.70 -12.06 -14.52
N ILE A 79 -10.35 -10.82 -14.87
CA ILE A 79 -11.11 -9.92 -15.76
C ILE A 79 -10.15 -9.36 -16.80
N LYS A 80 -10.66 -8.66 -17.83
CA LYS A 80 -9.83 -7.90 -18.78
C LYS A 80 -8.95 -6.89 -18.01
N PRO A 81 -7.62 -7.05 -18.02
CA PRO A 81 -6.74 -6.23 -17.20
C PRO A 81 -6.71 -4.78 -17.70
N LEU A 82 -6.98 -3.84 -16.81
CA LEU A 82 -6.71 -2.42 -17.04
C LEU A 82 -5.27 -2.11 -16.63
N ILE A 83 -4.64 -1.15 -17.32
CA ILE A 83 -3.28 -0.69 -17.00
C ILE A 83 -3.19 -0.18 -15.55
N ASN A 84 -4.27 0.45 -15.06
CA ASN A 84 -4.38 0.91 -13.69
C ASN A 84 -4.29 -0.25 -12.69
N ASP A 85 -4.98 -1.37 -12.96
CA ASP A 85 -4.95 -2.53 -12.06
C ASP A 85 -3.56 -3.20 -12.03
N LEU A 86 -2.83 -3.21 -13.16
CA LEU A 86 -1.44 -3.68 -13.21
C LEU A 86 -0.50 -2.80 -12.37
N LEU A 87 -0.61 -1.48 -12.53
CA LEU A 87 0.16 -0.53 -11.73
C LEU A 87 -0.19 -0.63 -10.23
N GLU A 88 -1.47 -0.85 -9.91
CA GLU A 88 -1.96 -1.07 -8.55
C GLU A 88 -1.24 -2.27 -7.92
N ILE A 89 -1.20 -3.42 -8.60
CA ILE A 89 -0.50 -4.62 -8.09
C ILE A 89 0.99 -4.35 -7.89
N ILE A 90 1.66 -3.70 -8.83
CA ILE A 90 3.11 -3.42 -8.72
C ILE A 90 3.39 -2.55 -7.48
N LEU A 91 2.56 -1.52 -7.25
CA LEU A 91 2.67 -0.66 -6.07
C LEU A 91 2.39 -1.43 -4.76
N ILE A 92 1.38 -2.29 -4.74
CA ILE A 92 1.05 -3.13 -3.57
C ILE A 92 2.23 -4.05 -3.24
N VAL A 93 2.80 -4.74 -4.22
CA VAL A 93 3.94 -5.63 -4.03
C VAL A 93 5.16 -4.86 -3.52
N THR A 94 5.41 -3.68 -4.09
CA THR A 94 6.53 -2.82 -3.66
C THR A 94 6.33 -2.37 -2.22
N LEU A 95 5.12 -1.93 -1.86
CA LEU A 95 4.78 -1.52 -0.50
C LEU A 95 4.91 -2.68 0.50
N PHE A 96 4.49 -3.88 0.09
CA PHE A 96 4.59 -5.08 0.91
C PHE A 96 6.04 -5.45 1.22
N LEU A 97 6.93 -5.41 0.22
CA LEU A 97 8.36 -5.62 0.42
C LEU A 97 8.95 -4.58 1.37
N VAL A 98 8.61 -3.29 1.18
CA VAL A 98 9.02 -2.22 2.10
C VAL A 98 8.55 -2.54 3.52
N CYS A 99 7.32 -2.99 3.71
CA CYS A 99 6.78 -3.32 5.03
C CYS A 99 7.46 -4.52 5.69
N ILE A 100 7.87 -5.54 4.92
CA ILE A 100 8.61 -6.70 5.46
C ILE A 100 10.04 -6.33 5.87
N PHE A 101 10.73 -5.52 5.07
CA PHE A 101 12.13 -5.17 5.34
C PHE A 101 12.30 -4.01 6.33
N SER A 102 11.28 -3.18 6.50
CA SER A 102 11.32 -2.03 7.42
C SER A 102 11.57 -2.41 8.88
N PRO A 103 10.89 -3.40 9.50
CA PRO A 103 11.14 -3.85 10.87
C PRO A 103 12.60 -4.15 11.18
N ARG A 104 13.29 -4.88 10.29
CA ARG A 104 14.71 -5.24 10.46
C ARG A 104 15.59 -4.00 10.41
N SER A 105 15.28 -3.08 9.49
CA SER A 105 16.02 -1.82 9.36
C SER A 105 15.79 -0.89 10.55
N ILE A 106 14.55 -0.79 11.04
CA ILE A 106 14.18 0.02 12.21
C ILE A 106 14.89 -0.51 13.45
N LYS A 107 14.89 -1.83 13.69
CA LYS A 107 15.57 -2.44 14.84
C LYS A 107 17.08 -2.17 14.83
N ASN A 108 17.71 -2.18 13.66
CA ASN A 108 19.14 -1.92 13.55
C ASN A 108 19.52 -0.44 13.65
N ASN A 109 18.55 0.47 13.49
CA ASN A 109 18.72 1.92 13.62
C ASN A 109 18.25 2.45 15.00
N MET A 110 17.78 1.58 15.88
CA MET A 110 17.52 1.85 17.30
C MET A 110 18.80 1.63 18.09
#